data_AF-A0A1G7FLP3-F1
#
_entry.id   AF-A0A1G7FLP3-F1
#
_cell.length_a   1.000
_cell.length_b   1.000
_cell.length_c   1.000
_cell.angle_alpha   90.00
_cell.angle_beta   90.00
_cell.angle_gamma   90.00
#
_symmetry.space_group_name_H-M   'P 1'
#
loop_
_entity.id
_entity.type
_entity.pdbx_description
1 polymer ?
#
loop_
_entity_poly.entity_id
_entity_poly.type
_entity_poly.pdbx_seq_one_letter_code
_entity_poly.pdbx_strand_id
1 'polypeptide(L)'
;MIRFLALMMLMAQPLYADSVGDADQGAMVYAQSCARCHRDVALLDLTQVTPEDLTLFLTSHRTRSDQDRADLVAYLLPTPIMPDLTE
;
A
#
# COMPACT_ATOMS: atom_id res chain seq x y z
N MET A 1 46.45 2.01 2.46
CA MET A 1 45.33 1.05 2.39
C MET A 1 44.10 1.61 3.14
N ILE A 2 43.72 2.86 2.87
CA ILE A 2 42.58 3.56 3.54
C ILE A 2 41.46 3.89 2.52
N ARG A 3 41.76 3.83 1.22
CA ARG A 3 40.81 4.14 0.13
C ARG A 3 39.75 3.07 -0.13
N PHE A 4 39.91 1.85 0.40
CA PHE A 4 38.95 0.76 0.20
C PHE A 4 37.83 0.70 1.25
N LEU A 5 38.01 1.36 2.40
CA LEU A 5 37.02 1.34 3.48
C LEU A 5 35.81 2.25 3.24
N ALA A 6 35.92 3.23 2.34
CA ALA A 6 34.82 4.14 2.04
C ALA A 6 33.73 3.52 1.13
N LEU A 7 34.04 2.43 0.41
CA LEU A 7 33.12 1.87 -0.59
C LEU A 7 32.08 0.89 -0.01
N MET A 8 32.30 0.35 1.20
CA MET A 8 31.35 -0.61 1.80
C MET A 8 30.19 0.04 2.56
N MET A 9 30.18 1.36 2.73
CA MET A 9 29.13 2.08 3.49
C MET A 9 27.91 2.49 2.64
N LEU A 10 27.90 2.27 1.32
CA LEU A 10 26.77 2.63 0.45
C LEU A 10 25.62 1.61 0.41
N MET A 11 25.73 0.46 1.08
CA MET A 11 24.72 -0.62 1.02
C MET A 11 23.82 -0.69 2.26
N ALA A 12 23.62 0.43 2.96
CA ALA A 12 22.80 0.48 4.18
C ALA A 12 21.66 1.50 4.07
N GLN A 13 21.10 1.67 2.88
CA GLN A 13 19.81 2.32 2.73
C GLN A 13 18.75 1.24 2.86
N PRO A 14 17.98 1.15 3.96
CA PRO A 14 16.74 0.41 3.90
C PRO A 14 15.86 1.21 2.94
N LEU A 15 15.80 0.79 1.69
CA LEU A 15 14.79 1.25 0.75
C LEU A 15 13.46 0.68 1.24
N TYR A 16 12.91 1.27 2.31
CA TYR A 16 11.46 1.33 2.47
C TYR A 16 10.98 2.27 1.36
N ALA A 17 11.04 1.79 0.13
CA ALA A 17 10.27 2.38 -0.93
C ALA A 17 8.82 2.07 -0.54
N ASP A 18 8.06 3.10 -0.15
CA ASP A 18 6.61 2.97 -0.13
C ASP A 18 6.21 2.48 -1.52
N SER A 19 5.79 1.22 -1.62
CA SER A 19 5.31 0.67 -2.86
C SER A 19 4.15 1.54 -3.31
N VAL A 20 4.29 2.17 -4.48
CA VAL A 20 3.18 2.91 -5.09
C VAL A 20 2.11 1.87 -5.43
N GLY A 21 0.93 2.02 -4.83
CA GLY A 21 -0.18 1.09 -5.02
C GLY A 21 -0.92 1.32 -6.33
N ASP A 22 -1.35 0.24 -6.96
CA ASP A 22 -2.24 0.23 -8.12
C ASP A 22 -3.65 -0.20 -7.70
N ALA A 23 -4.64 0.67 -7.88
CA ALA A 23 -6.02 0.42 -7.46
C ALA A 23 -6.70 -0.70 -8.27
N ASP A 24 -6.36 -0.87 -9.55
CA ASP A 24 -6.93 -1.94 -10.38
C ASP A 24 -6.40 -3.30 -9.92
N GLN A 25 -5.10 -3.36 -9.59
CA GLN A 25 -4.50 -4.53 -8.98
C GLN A 25 -5.08 -4.79 -7.58
N GLY A 26 -5.32 -3.74 -6.80
CA GLY A 26 -5.96 -3.84 -5.49
C GLY A 26 -7.36 -4.43 -5.56
N ALA A 27 -8.15 -4.06 -6.56
CA ALA A 27 -9.46 -4.65 -6.82
C ALA A 27 -9.36 -6.16 -7.11
N MET A 28 -8.37 -6.57 -7.91
CA MET A 28 -8.10 -7.98 -8.19
C MET A 28 -7.69 -8.76 -6.93
N VAL A 29 -6.81 -8.19 -6.10
CA VAL A 29 -6.38 -8.79 -4.83
C VAL A 29 -7.57 -8.92 -3.87
N TYR A 30 -8.41 -7.89 -3.78
CA TYR A 30 -9.61 -7.92 -2.94
C TYR A 30 -10.55 -9.05 -3.37
N ALA A 31 -10.84 -9.16 -4.67
CA ALA A 31 -11.73 -10.20 -5.20
C ALA A 31 -11.22 -11.62 -4.89
N GLN A 32 -9.91 -11.84 -4.98
CA GLN A 32 -9.30 -13.16 -4.77
C GLN A 32 -9.19 -13.54 -3.28
N SER A 33 -8.86 -12.57 -2.42
CA SER A 33 -8.41 -12.85 -1.05
C SER A 33 -9.35 -12.35 0.05
N CYS A 34 -10.13 -11.30 -0.22
CA CYS A 34 -10.91 -10.58 0.79
C CYS A 34 -12.42 -10.77 0.61
N ALA A 35 -12.91 -10.82 -0.64
CA ALA A 35 -14.34 -10.88 -0.97
C ALA A 35 -15.04 -12.13 -0.40
N ARG A 36 -14.31 -13.23 -0.15
CA ARG A 36 -14.88 -14.43 0.48
C ARG A 36 -15.47 -14.15 1.86
N CYS A 37 -14.87 -13.22 2.63
CA CYS A 37 -15.33 -12.88 3.98
C CYS A 37 -16.04 -11.51 4.02
N HIS A 38 -15.51 -10.52 3.30
CA HIS A 38 -16.02 -9.15 3.33
C HIS A 38 -17.14 -8.89 2.33
N ARG A 39 -17.30 -9.76 1.31
CA ARG A 39 -18.33 -9.74 0.26
C ARG A 39 -18.29 -8.53 -0.65
N ASP A 40 -18.36 -7.33 -0.09
CA ASP A 40 -18.43 -6.06 -0.80
C ASP A 40 -17.66 -4.98 -0.02
N VAL A 41 -16.89 -4.17 -0.74
CA VAL A 41 -16.14 -3.03 -0.19
C VAL A 41 -17.09 -1.99 0.38
N ALA A 42 -18.28 -1.80 -0.21
CA ALA A 42 -19.25 -0.82 0.24
C ALA A 42 -19.80 -1.10 1.66
N LEU A 43 -19.59 -2.32 2.19
CA LEU A 43 -19.99 -2.70 3.54
C LEU A 43 -18.89 -2.44 4.58
N LEU A 44 -17.71 -2.02 4.15
CA LEU A 44 -16.59 -1.70 5.05
C LEU A 44 -16.72 -0.26 5.53
N ASP A 45 -16.74 -0.07 6.85
CA ASP A 45 -16.62 1.26 7.43
C ASP A 45 -15.16 1.71 7.41
N LEU A 46 -14.80 2.47 6.37
CA LEU A 46 -13.46 3.02 6.16
C LEU A 46 -13.41 4.54 6.40
N THR A 47 -14.49 5.12 6.93
CA THR A 47 -14.68 6.59 7.00
C THR A 47 -13.63 7.32 7.84
N GLN A 48 -13.00 6.63 8.79
CA GLN A 48 -11.98 7.18 9.70
C GLN A 48 -10.63 6.47 9.57
N VAL A 49 -10.46 5.63 8.53
CA VAL A 49 -9.25 4.84 8.35
C VAL A 49 -8.25 5.64 7.51
N THR A 50 -7.02 5.79 8.03
CA THR A 50 -5.91 6.38 7.28
C THR A 50 -5.19 5.31 6.44
N PRO A 51 -4.50 5.70 5.34
CA PRO A 51 -3.66 4.78 4.59
C PRO A 51 -2.63 4.04 5.46
N GLU A 52 -2.03 4.73 6.44
CA GLU A 52 -1.06 4.17 7.37
C GLU A 52 -1.69 3.12 8.29
N ASP A 53 -2.86 3.42 8.87
CA ASP A 53 -3.58 2.49 9.74
C ASP A 53 -4.02 1.24 8.98
N LEU A 54 -4.52 1.42 7.75
CA LEU A 54 -4.91 0.30 6.89
C LEU A 54 -3.72 -0.57 6.51
N THR A 55 -2.60 0.05 6.14
CA THR A 55 -1.36 -0.66 5.82
C THR A 55 -0.91 -1.51 7.00
N LEU A 56 -0.87 -0.91 8.21
CA LEU A 56 -0.50 -1.60 9.44
C LEU A 56 -1.45 -2.77 9.74
N PHE A 57 -2.76 -2.57 9.63
CA PHE A 57 -3.75 -3.65 9.81
C PHE A 57 -3.48 -4.82 8.86
N LEU A 58 -3.27 -4.53 7.57
CA LEU A 58 -3.06 -5.54 6.56
C LEU A 58 -1.79 -6.38 6.79
N THR A 59 -0.75 -5.83 7.45
CA THR A 59 0.45 -6.63 7.83
C THR A 59 0.12 -7.85 8.68
N SER A 60 -0.95 -7.77 9.47
CA SER A 60 -1.43 -8.85 10.34
C SER A 60 -2.70 -9.54 9.80
N HIS A 61 -3.32 -8.98 8.75
CA HIS A 61 -4.60 -9.44 8.24
C HIS A 61 -4.55 -9.85 6.76
N ARG A 62 -4.36 -11.15 6.53
CA ARG A 62 -4.56 -11.85 5.23
C ARG A 62 -3.75 -11.37 4.03
N THR A 63 -2.87 -10.38 4.18
CA THR A 63 -1.89 -9.98 3.15
C THR A 63 -0.48 -10.42 3.58
N ARG A 64 0.41 -10.62 2.59
CA ARG A 64 1.80 -11.06 2.85
C ARG A 64 2.82 -10.18 2.14
N SER A 65 2.53 -9.81 0.90
CA SER A 65 3.35 -8.91 0.09
C SER A 65 3.15 -7.46 0.51
N ASP A 66 4.23 -6.67 0.53
CA ASP A 66 4.15 -5.21 0.68
C ASP A 66 3.42 -4.56 -0.49
N GLN A 67 3.63 -5.06 -1.71
CA GLN A 67 2.93 -4.54 -2.88
C GLN A 67 1.42 -4.79 -2.80
N ASP A 68 0.99 -5.99 -2.41
CA ASP A 68 -0.44 -6.30 -2.27
C ASP A 68 -1.10 -5.37 -1.24
N ARG A 69 -0.37 -4.99 -0.17
CA ARG A 69 -0.86 -4.03 0.83
C ARG A 69 -1.07 -2.66 0.21
N ALA A 70 -0.08 -2.15 -0.53
CA ALA A 70 -0.18 -0.86 -1.18
C ALA A 70 -1.31 -0.82 -2.22
N ASP A 71 -1.44 -1.86 -3.04
CA ASP A 71 -2.50 -1.99 -4.03
C ASP A 71 -3.89 -1.99 -3.36
N LEU A 72 -4.05 -2.76 -2.27
CA LEU A 72 -5.28 -2.78 -1.48
C LEU A 72 -5.59 -1.42 -0.84
N VAL A 73 -4.59 -0.70 -0.35
CA VAL A 73 -4.77 0.64 0.22
C VAL A 73 -5.23 1.62 -0.86
N ALA A 74 -4.60 1.60 -2.04
CA ALA A 74 -5.00 2.42 -3.19
C ALA A 74 -6.44 2.14 -3.64
N TYR A 75 -6.86 0.88 -3.60
CA TYR A 75 -8.21 0.47 -3.97
C TYR A 75 -9.27 0.82 -2.91
N LEU A 76 -8.99 0.59 -1.63
CA LEU A 76 -9.96 0.75 -0.54
C LEU A 76 -10.11 2.20 -0.07
N LEU A 77 -9.06 3.01 -0.21
CA LEU A 77 -9.04 4.41 0.17
C LEU A 77 -8.65 5.28 -1.04
N PRO A 78 -9.49 5.33 -2.10
CA PRO A 78 -9.17 6.11 -3.28
C PRO A 78 -9.13 7.59 -2.91
N THR A 79 -7.99 8.23 -3.13
CA THR A 79 -7.85 9.67 -2.94
C THR A 79 -8.81 10.35 -3.92
N PRO A 80 -9.66 11.29 -3.47
CA PRO A 80 -10.50 12.04 -4.40
C PRO A 80 -9.60 12.72 -5.42
N ILE A 81 -9.81 12.45 -6.71
CA ILE A 81 -9.21 13.21 -7.79
C ILE A 81 -9.77 14.62 -7.63
N MET A 82 -9.03 15.50 -6.96
CA MET A 82 -9.32 16.91 -7.00
C MET A 82 -9.11 17.32 -8.47
N PRO A 83 -10.15 17.75 -9.19
CA PRO A 83 -9.91 18.33 -10.50
C PRO A 83 -8.97 19.51 -10.30
N ASP A 84 -7.87 19.51 -11.04
CA ASP A 84 -6.98 20.65 -11.13
C ASP A 84 -7.83 21.85 -11.55
N LEU A 85 -8.13 22.74 -10.59
CA LEU A 85 -8.76 24.02 -10.86
C LEU A 85 -7.69 24.95 -11.45
N THR A 86 -7.22 24.61 -12.65
CA THR A 86 -6.50 25.54 -13.49
C THR A 86 -7.53 26.40 -14.20
N GLU A 87 -7.87 27.54 -13.58
CA GLU A 87 -8.50 28.70 -14.24
C GLU A 87 -7.51 29.39 -15.19
#